data_AF-A0A9W4WZL1-F1
#
_entry.id   AF-A0A9W4WZL1-F1
#
_cell.length_a   1.000
_cell.length_b   1.000
_cell.length_c   1.000
_cell.angle_alpha   90.00
_cell.angle_beta   90.00
_cell.angle_gamma   90.00
#
_symmetry.space_group_name_H-M   'P 1'
#
loop_
_entity.id
_entity.type
_entity.pdbx_description
1 polymer ?
#
loop_
_entity_poly.entity_id
_entity_poly.type
_entity_poly.pdbx_seq_one_letter_code
_entity_poly.pdbx_strand_id
1 'polypeptide(L)'
;LLKRDIGRAVNNTSGYEKTMWKRIETELEEVDVESLGFDHPICSGVLDIRSKPFTEMPISFCDIFKEPFQEYKLEHSNVILDS
;
A
#
# COMPACT_ATOMS: atom_id res chain seq x y z
N LEU A 1 -3.80 -13.38 4.47
CA LEU A 1 -2.41 -13.22 4.98
C LEU A 1 -2.10 -11.74 5.17
N LEU A 2 -2.24 -10.92 4.12
CA LEU A 2 -2.01 -9.46 4.16
C LEU A 2 -2.65 -8.71 5.34
N LYS A 3 -3.98 -8.79 5.53
CA LYS A 3 -4.68 -8.14 6.66
C LYS A 3 -4.10 -8.51 8.03
N ARG A 4 -3.74 -9.79 8.22
CA ARG A 4 -3.12 -10.29 9.46
C ARG A 4 -1.71 -9.73 9.66
N ASP A 5 -0.93 -9.67 8.60
CA ASP A 5 0.47 -9.22 8.67
C ASP A 5 0.54 -7.69 8.90
N ILE A 6 -0.38 -6.91 8.31
CA ILE A 6 -0.57 -5.48 8.61
C ILE A 6 -1.00 -5.27 10.06
N GLY A 7 -2.01 -6.01 10.54
CA GLY A 7 -2.44 -5.92 11.94
C GLY A 7 -1.30 -6.26 12.93
N ARG A 8 -0.42 -7.20 12.57
CA ARG A 8 0.81 -7.45 13.34
C ARG A 8 1.78 -6.26 13.30
N ALA A 9 1.96 -5.62 12.14
CA ALA A 9 2.83 -4.46 11.99
C ALA A 9 2.34 -3.25 12.80
N VAL A 10 1.03 -2.97 12.80
CA VAL A 10 0.41 -1.89 13.61
C VAL A 10 0.67 -2.09 15.11
N ASN A 11 0.65 -3.34 15.56
CA ASN A 11 0.87 -3.68 16.97
C ASN A 11 2.35 -3.62 17.38
N ASN A 12 3.27 -3.91 16.46
CA ASN A 12 4.71 -4.00 16.75
C ASN A 12 5.49 -2.69 16.50
N THR A 13 4.88 -1.72 15.84
CA THR A 13 5.55 -0.46 15.45
C THR A 13 5.07 0.72 16.31
N SER A 14 5.83 1.83 16.29
CA SER A 14 5.53 3.03 17.06
C SER A 14 5.83 4.31 16.27
N GLY A 15 5.37 5.45 16.79
CA GLY A 15 5.58 6.76 16.16
C GLY A 15 5.02 6.82 14.75
N TYR A 16 5.83 7.36 13.83
CA TYR A 16 5.43 7.60 12.45
C TYR A 16 5.15 6.31 11.66
N GLU A 17 5.93 5.26 11.87
CA GLU A 17 5.73 3.96 11.22
C GLU A 17 4.37 3.35 11.58
N LYS A 18 3.94 3.51 12.84
CA LYS A 18 2.60 3.06 13.25
C LYS A 18 1.48 3.81 12.53
N THR A 19 1.64 5.13 12.34
CA THR A 19 0.66 5.95 11.60
C THR A 19 0.51 5.46 10.15
N MET A 20 1.63 5.12 9.51
CA MET A 20 1.64 4.53 8.17
C MET A 20 0.89 3.20 8.13
N TRP A 21 1.24 2.25 9.01
CA TRP A 21 0.59 0.94 9.01
C TRP A 21 -0.91 1.02 9.30
N LYS A 22 -1.33 1.92 10.19
CA LYS A 22 -2.77 2.18 10.44
C LYS A 22 -3.48 2.71 9.20
N ARG A 23 -2.83 3.60 8.45
CA ARG A 23 -3.40 4.12 7.21
C ARG A 23 -3.58 3.02 6.17
N ILE A 24 -2.56 2.19 5.98
CA ILE A 24 -2.62 1.03 5.07
C ILE A 24 -3.71 0.04 5.52
N GLU A 25 -3.86 -0.17 6.83
CA GLU A 25 -4.91 -1.01 7.40
C GLU A 25 -6.31 -0.48 7.03
N THR A 26 -6.56 0.82 7.23
CA THR A 26 -7.84 1.46 6.86
C THR A 26 -8.10 1.40 5.36
N GLU A 27 -7.12 1.72 4.52
CA GLU A 27 -7.28 1.64 3.05
C GLU A 27 -7.58 0.19 2.60
N LEU A 28 -6.99 -0.81 3.26
CA LEU A 28 -7.24 -2.22 2.96
C LEU A 28 -8.62 -2.72 3.46
N GLU A 29 -9.26 -2.03 4.39
CA GLU A 29 -10.64 -2.33 4.79
C GLU A 29 -11.66 -1.92 3.73
N GLU A 30 -11.39 -0.83 3.00
CA GLU A 30 -12.25 -0.32 1.93
C GLU A 30 -12.13 -1.14 0.63
N VAL A 31 -11.04 -1.88 0.47
CA VAL A 31 -10.80 -2.74 -0.69
C VAL A 31 -11.45 -4.11 -0.48
N ASP A 32 -12.33 -4.50 -1.39
CA ASP A 32 -12.86 -5.86 -1.47
C ASP A 32 -11.81 -6.81 -2.07
N VAL A 33 -10.88 -7.26 -1.22
CA VAL A 33 -9.76 -8.12 -1.62
C VAL A 33 -10.24 -9.45 -2.23
N GLU A 34 -11.43 -9.93 -1.87
CA GLU A 34 -11.97 -11.20 -2.38
C GLU A 34 -12.43 -11.11 -3.83
N SER A 35 -12.80 -9.92 -4.33
CA SER A 35 -13.13 -9.69 -5.74
C SER A 35 -11.91 -9.35 -6.61
N LEU A 36 -10.73 -9.16 -6.01
CA LEU A 36 -9.51 -8.89 -6.77
C LEU A 36 -8.98 -10.16 -7.45
N GLY A 37 -8.64 -10.04 -8.74
CA GLY A 37 -7.93 -11.08 -9.48
C GLY A 37 -6.52 -11.31 -8.94
N PHE A 38 -5.94 -12.47 -9.25
CA PHE A 38 -4.56 -12.84 -8.85
C PHE A 38 -3.49 -11.94 -9.48
N ASP A 39 -3.80 -11.32 -10.61
CA ASP A 39 -2.99 -10.36 -11.33
C ASP A 39 -2.99 -8.96 -10.68
N HIS A 40 -3.90 -8.71 -9.73
CA HIS A 40 -3.95 -7.43 -9.04
C HIS A 40 -2.65 -7.21 -8.23
N PRO A 41 -2.01 -6.03 -8.31
CA PRO A 41 -0.72 -5.76 -7.64
C PRO A 41 -0.71 -6.01 -6.12
N ILE A 42 -1.84 -5.77 -5.43
CA ILE A 42 -2.00 -6.06 -3.99
C ILE A 42 -1.93 -7.57 -3.72
N CYS A 43 -2.43 -8.38 -4.66
CA CYS A 43 -2.49 -9.84 -4.56
C CYS A 43 -1.24 -10.52 -5.12
N SER A 44 -0.52 -9.87 -6.05
CA SER A 44 0.58 -10.50 -6.77
C SER A 44 1.80 -10.75 -5.88
N GLY A 45 1.92 -10.07 -4.72
CA GLY A 45 3.05 -10.24 -3.81
C GLY A 45 4.41 -9.92 -4.45
N VAL A 46 4.42 -9.40 -5.69
CA VAL A 46 5.63 -9.07 -6.43
C VAL A 46 6.11 -7.71 -5.94
N LEU A 47 6.87 -7.75 -4.85
CA LEU A 47 7.79 -6.68 -4.55
C LEU A 47 8.94 -6.79 -5.56
N ASP A 48 9.30 -5.68 -6.21
CA ASP A 48 10.49 -5.63 -7.06
C ASP A 48 11.69 -6.12 -6.24
N ILE A 49 12.57 -6.95 -6.81
CA ILE A 49 13.81 -7.38 -6.14
C ILE A 49 14.71 -6.20 -5.74
N ARG A 50 14.46 -5.02 -6.33
CA ARG A 50 15.12 -3.75 -6.01
C ARG A 50 14.42 -2.96 -4.89
N SER A 51 13.26 -3.42 -4.40
CA SER A 51 12.54 -2.77 -3.31
C SER A 51 13.39 -2.78 -2.04
N LYS A 52 13.59 -1.59 -1.48
CA LYS A 52 14.30 -1.38 -0.24
C LYS A 52 13.34 -1.40 0.94
N PRO A 53 13.81 -1.75 2.15
CA PRO A 53 13.01 -1.61 3.36
C PRO A 53 12.52 -0.17 3.52
N PHE A 54 11.33 -0.01 4.13
CA PHE A 54 10.78 1.31 4.43
C PHE A 54 11.75 2.19 5.26
N THR A 55 12.60 1.59 6.10
CA THR A 55 13.62 2.31 6.87
C THR A 55 14.63 3.06 6.01
N GLU A 56 14.74 2.73 4.72
CA GLU A 56 15.59 3.42 3.74
C GLU A 56 14.82 4.44 2.89
N MET A 57 13.51 4.58 3.08
CA MET A 57 12.70 5.55 2.33
C MET A 57 13.01 6.98 2.80
N PRO A 58 13.26 7.94 1.88
CA PRO A 58 13.51 9.32 2.29
C PRO A 58 12.31 9.92 3.02
N ILE A 59 12.58 10.70 4.08
CA ILE A 59 11.55 11.30 4.94
C ILE A 59 10.57 12.18 4.13
N SER A 60 11.01 12.82 3.05
CA SER A 60 10.12 13.60 2.18
C SER A 60 8.98 12.76 1.57
N PHE A 61 9.22 11.47 1.30
CA PHE A 61 8.17 10.57 0.82
C PHE A 61 7.27 10.08 1.95
N CYS A 62 7.74 10.10 3.19
CA CYS A 62 6.92 9.77 4.35
C CYS A 62 5.76 10.78 4.53
N ASP A 63 5.93 12.03 4.11
CA ASP A 63 4.88 13.03 4.31
C ASP A 63 3.57 12.69 3.57
N ILE A 64 3.60 11.85 2.52
CA ILE A 64 2.40 11.36 1.82
C ILE A 64 1.42 10.65 2.76
N PHE A 65 1.92 9.91 3.76
CA PHE A 65 1.07 9.21 4.71
C PHE A 65 0.46 10.14 5.77
N LYS A 66 0.90 11.41 5.83
CA LYS A 66 0.31 12.45 6.68
C LYS A 66 -0.76 13.26 5.94
N GLU A 67 -0.80 13.21 4.60
CA GLU A 67 -1.77 13.97 3.82
C GLU A 67 -3.19 13.41 3.98
N PRO A 68 -4.25 14.23 3.88
CA PRO A 68 -5.62 13.75 3.82
C PRO A 68 -5.83 12.79 2.65
N PHE A 69 -6.84 11.93 2.74
CA PHE A 69 -7.22 11.05 1.63
C PHE A 69 -7.50 11.88 0.37
N GLN A 70 -6.69 11.68 -0.67
CA GLN A 70 -7.05 12.07 -2.02
C GLN A 70 -7.58 10.82 -2.71
N GLU A 71 -8.86 10.85 -3.07
CA GLU A 71 -9.45 9.87 -3.96
C GLU A 71 -8.82 10.10 -5.34
N TYR A 72 -7.70 9.43 -5.61
CA TYR A 72 -7.10 9.48 -6.92
C TYR A 72 -8.01 8.71 -7.88
N LYS A 73 -8.88 9.45 -8.59
CA LYS A 73 -9.49 8.93 -9.80
C LYS A 73 -8.37 8.63 -10.77
N LEU A 74 -7.98 7.36 -10.85
CA LEU A 74 -7.22 6.85 -11.97
C LEU A 74 -8.12 7.05 -13.19
N GLU A 75 -7.82 8.06 -14.00
CA GLU A 75 -8.46 8.15 -15.30
C GLU A 75 -8.15 6.86 -16.05
N HIS A 76 -9.18 6.23 -16.61
CA HIS A 76 -9.03 5.06 -17.47
C HIS A 76 -8.08 5.43 -18.62
N SER A 77 -6.80 5.12 -18.46
CA SER A 77 -5.84 5.25 -19.54
C SER A 77 -5.99 4.02 -20.43
N ASN A 78 -6.47 4.24 -21.66
CA ASN A 78 -6.59 3.20 -22.70
C ASN A 78 -5.22 2.75 -23.26
N VAL A 79 -4.14 2.95 -22.52
CA VAL A 79 -2.79 2.62 -22.98
C VAL A 79 -2.47 1.19 -22.53
N ILE A 80 -3.16 0.24 -23.17
CA ILE A 80 -2.59 -1.09 -23.37
C ILE A 80 -1.52 -0.88 -24.46
N LEU A 81 -0.27 -0.71 -24.06
CA LEU A 81 0.84 -0.88 -24.99
C LEU A 81 0.99 -2.39 -25.21
N ASP A 82 0.26 -2.90 -26.20
CA ASP A 82 0.63 -4.15 -26.85
C ASP A 82 2.06 -4.01 -27.39
N SER A 83 2.94 -4.93 -27.00
CA SER A 83 4.25 -5.16 -27.61
C SER A 83 4.43 -6.64 -27.88
#